data_AF-B7BHF4-F1
#
_entry.id   AF-B7BHF4-F1
#
_cell.length_a   1.000
_cell.length_b   1.000
_cell.length_c   1.000
_cell.angle_alpha   90.00
_cell.angle_beta   90.00
_cell.angle_gamma   90.00
#
_symmetry.space_group_name_H-M   'P 1'
#
loop_
_entity.id
_entity.type
_entity.pdbx_description
1 polymer ?
#
loop_
_entity_poly.entity_id
_entity_poly.type
_entity_poly.pdbx_seq_one_letter_code
_entity_poly.pdbx_strand_id
1 'polypeptide(L)'
;MTTSKFIYIFFCMFYILTQSARAEGNFVESDLFGSLKEGEKAAVLVVHFGTTHEDTRAKTIDAVNNKIAEAFPGIEVREAWTSRIIMHRMKTRGLKRLSPEEALRQLKTDGYTH
;
A
#
# COMPACT_ATOMS: atom_id res chain seq x y z
N MET A 1 39.09 -11.17 -29.27
CA MET A 1 38.16 -10.15 -28.76
C MET A 1 38.93 -9.31 -27.74
N THR A 2 39.16 -8.02 -27.99
CA THR A 2 40.13 -7.20 -27.24
C THR A 2 39.57 -6.76 -25.88
N THR A 3 40.44 -6.71 -24.85
CA THR A 3 40.12 -6.31 -23.46
C THR A 3 39.35 -4.98 -23.37
N SER A 4 39.60 -4.09 -24.32
CA SER A 4 38.88 -2.82 -24.48
C SER A 4 37.37 -2.97 -24.67
N LYS A 5 36.90 -4.00 -25.40
CA LYS A 5 35.46 -4.25 -25.61
C LYS A 5 34.73 -4.64 -24.33
N PHE A 6 35.40 -5.39 -23.43
CA PHE A 6 34.82 -5.75 -22.13
C PHE A 6 34.66 -4.53 -21.22
N ILE A 7 35.61 -3.61 -21.25
CA ILE A 7 35.54 -2.36 -20.47
C ILE A 7 34.34 -1.52 -20.92
N TYR A 8 34.14 -1.36 -22.23
CA TYR A 8 32.99 -0.61 -22.75
C TYR A 8 31.64 -1.28 -22.45
N ILE A 9 31.57 -2.62 -22.51
CA ILE A 9 30.34 -3.36 -22.14
C ILE A 9 30.02 -3.17 -20.66
N PHE A 10 31.03 -3.24 -19.79
CA PHE A 10 30.85 -3.05 -18.36
C PHE A 10 30.40 -1.62 -18.03
N PHE A 11 30.96 -0.62 -18.71
CA PHE A 11 30.57 0.78 -18.55
C PHE A 11 29.12 1.02 -19.03
N CYS A 12 28.71 0.40 -20.16
CA CYS A 12 27.33 0.44 -20.62
C CYS A 12 26.35 -0.21 -19.64
N MET A 13 26.67 -1.39 -19.09
CA MET A 13 25.81 -2.05 -18.10
C MET A 13 25.68 -1.23 -16.82
N PHE A 14 26.77 -0.60 -16.37
CA PHE A 14 26.75 0.28 -15.19
C PHE A 14 25.88 1.52 -15.42
N TYR A 15 25.94 2.12 -16.62
CA TYR A 15 25.11 3.28 -16.96
C TYR A 15 23.61 2.95 -16.98
N ILE A 16 23.23 1.75 -17.44
CA ILE A 16 21.84 1.28 -17.40
C ILE A 16 21.37 1.05 -15.95
N LEU A 17 22.24 0.54 -15.07
CA LEU A 17 21.95 0.35 -13.65
C LEU A 17 21.76 1.68 -12.87
N THR A 18 22.36 2.78 -13.34
CA THR A 18 22.20 4.10 -12.72
C THR A 18 20.96 4.87 -13.19
N GLN A 19 20.27 4.39 -14.22
CA GLN A 19 19.03 5.01 -14.68
C GLN A 19 17.87 4.55 -13.79
N SER A 20 17.55 5.36 -12.77
CA SER A 20 16.32 5.18 -11.99
C SER A 20 15.12 5.30 -12.94
N ALA A 21 14.24 4.29 -12.97
CA ALA A 21 12.96 4.37 -13.66
C ALA A 21 12.11 5.49 -13.03
N ARG A 22 12.17 6.69 -13.61
CA ARG A 22 11.40 7.85 -13.17
C ARG A 22 10.01 7.74 -13.80
N ALA A 23 8.96 7.72 -12.99
CA ALA A 23 7.60 7.76 -13.49
C ALA A 23 7.39 9.05 -14.30
N GLU A 24 7.10 8.93 -15.59
CA GLU A 24 6.90 10.09 -16.46
C GLU A 24 5.56 10.80 -16.13
N GLY A 25 5.64 12.11 -15.88
CA GLY A 25 4.64 13.12 -16.25
C GLY A 25 3.38 13.31 -15.39
N ASN A 26 2.86 12.29 -14.71
CA ASN A 26 1.55 12.38 -14.03
C ASN A 26 1.60 12.25 -12.49
N PHE A 27 2.79 12.12 -11.91
CA PHE A 27 2.97 12.09 -10.47
C PHE A 27 3.33 13.49 -9.98
N VAL A 28 2.41 14.11 -9.25
CA VAL A 28 2.71 15.30 -8.44
C VAL A 28 2.95 14.81 -7.02
N GLU A 29 4.18 14.91 -6.56
CA GLU A 29 4.50 14.65 -5.16
C GLU A 29 3.72 15.64 -4.30
N SER A 30 2.89 15.12 -3.40
CA SER A 30 2.15 15.93 -2.44
C SER A 30 2.29 15.30 -1.06
N ASP A 31 2.75 16.11 -0.10
CA ASP A 31 2.84 15.69 1.28
C ASP A 31 1.51 15.96 1.98
N LEU A 32 0.57 15.01 1.84
CA LEU A 32 -0.74 15.10 2.49
C LEU A 32 -0.59 15.21 4.03
N PHE A 33 0.36 14.48 4.61
CA PHE A 33 0.50 14.40 6.07
C PHE A 33 1.22 15.61 6.65
N GLY A 34 2.21 16.16 5.95
CA GLY A 34 2.89 17.40 6.34
C GLY A 34 2.07 18.66 6.08
N SER A 35 1.00 18.59 5.30
CA SER A 35 0.09 19.72 5.03
C SER A 35 -1.15 19.78 5.93
N LEU A 36 -1.28 18.86 6.90
CA LEU A 36 -2.38 18.85 7.86
C LEU A 36 -2.34 20.09 8.77
N LYS A 37 -3.50 20.69 9.00
CA LYS A 37 -3.68 21.81 9.93
C LYS A 37 -3.89 21.32 11.35
N GLU A 38 -3.80 22.25 12.31
CA GLU A 38 -4.11 21.96 13.70
C GLU A 38 -5.55 21.43 13.84
N GLY A 39 -5.69 20.26 14.46
CA GLY A 39 -6.97 19.56 14.62
C GLY A 39 -7.35 18.62 13.48
N GLU A 40 -6.62 18.61 12.36
CA GLU A 40 -6.81 17.62 11.29
C GLU A 40 -6.05 16.32 11.60
N LYS A 41 -6.66 15.20 11.26
CA LYS A 41 -6.13 13.85 11.48
C LYS A 41 -6.36 13.00 10.24
N ALA A 42 -5.30 12.39 9.72
CA ALA A 42 -5.37 11.56 8.51
C ALA A 42 -5.18 10.07 8.82
N ALA A 43 -5.79 9.20 8.01
CA ALA A 43 -5.57 7.76 8.00
C ALA A 43 -5.43 7.22 6.57
N VAL A 44 -4.78 6.07 6.46
CA VAL A 44 -4.76 5.28 5.22
C VAL A 44 -5.74 4.12 5.36
N LEU A 45 -6.70 4.03 4.44
CA LEU A 45 -7.58 2.86 4.32
C LEU A 45 -7.19 2.02 3.10
N VAL A 46 -6.66 0.83 3.34
CA VAL A 46 -6.31 -0.13 2.30
C VAL A 46 -7.49 -1.03 1.99
N VAL A 47 -8.01 -0.95 0.76
CA VAL A 47 -9.20 -1.69 0.36
C VAL A 47 -8.83 -2.86 -0.54
N HIS A 48 -9.14 -4.06 -0.08
CA HIS A 48 -8.88 -5.32 -0.79
C HIS A 48 -10.16 -5.93 -1.33
N PHE A 49 -10.08 -6.76 -2.37
CA PHE A 49 -11.21 -7.64 -2.72
C PHE A 49 -11.52 -8.65 -1.60
N GLY A 50 -10.45 -9.18 -0.98
CA GLY A 50 -10.50 -10.20 0.06
C GLY A 50 -10.24 -11.61 -0.47
N THR A 51 -9.83 -12.53 0.40
CA THR A 51 -9.62 -13.95 0.08
C THR A 51 -10.05 -14.86 1.24
N THR A 52 -10.50 -16.08 0.93
CA THR A 52 -10.74 -17.14 1.93
C THR A 52 -9.53 -18.05 2.15
N HIS A 53 -8.46 -17.87 1.37
CA HIS A 53 -7.25 -18.70 1.42
C HIS A 53 -6.20 -18.00 2.30
N GLU A 54 -5.81 -18.64 3.39
CA GLU A 54 -4.93 -18.06 4.41
C GLU A 54 -3.49 -17.86 3.94
N ASP A 55 -2.96 -18.83 3.19
CA ASP A 55 -1.62 -18.78 2.61
C ASP A 55 -1.45 -17.61 1.63
N THR A 56 -2.44 -17.39 0.76
CA THR A 56 -2.43 -16.25 -0.16
C THR A 56 -2.66 -14.94 0.58
N ARG A 57 -3.51 -14.92 1.63
CA ARG A 57 -3.73 -13.73 2.46
C ARG A 57 -2.41 -13.24 3.07
N ALA A 58 -1.64 -14.14 3.69
CA ALA A 58 -0.36 -13.81 4.30
C ALA A 58 0.65 -13.25 3.29
N LYS A 59 0.70 -13.83 2.09
CA LYS A 59 1.65 -13.45 1.03
C LYS A 59 1.25 -12.19 0.25
N THR A 60 -0.01 -11.76 0.34
CA THR A 60 -0.54 -10.66 -0.47
C THR A 60 -1.11 -9.55 0.40
N ILE A 61 -2.31 -9.71 0.95
CA ILE A 61 -3.01 -8.70 1.76
C ILE A 61 -2.15 -8.26 2.94
N ASP A 62 -1.67 -9.23 3.73
CA ASP A 62 -0.90 -8.92 4.94
C ASP A 62 0.45 -8.29 4.58
N ALA A 63 1.12 -8.81 3.54
CA ALA A 63 2.37 -8.24 3.02
C ALA A 63 2.22 -6.81 2.48
N VAL A 64 1.09 -6.50 1.80
CA VAL A 64 0.79 -5.16 1.30
C VAL A 64 0.48 -4.22 2.47
N ASN A 65 -0.34 -4.65 3.42
CA ASN A 65 -0.66 -3.85 4.62
C ASN A 65 0.61 -3.50 5.39
N ASN A 66 1.52 -4.47 5.58
CA ASN A 66 2.79 -4.25 6.27
C ASN A 66 3.67 -3.23 5.52
N LYS A 67 3.81 -3.37 4.19
CA LYS A 67 4.57 -2.41 3.38
C LYS A 67 4.00 -1.00 3.44
N ILE A 68 2.68 -0.85 3.49
CA ILE A 68 2.02 0.46 3.62
C ILE A 68 2.30 1.04 5.02
N ALA A 69 2.16 0.25 6.08
CA ALA A 69 2.47 0.70 7.44
C ALA A 69 3.95 1.12 7.60
N GLU A 70 4.88 0.38 6.97
CA GLU A 70 6.31 0.73 6.93
C GLU A 70 6.57 2.02 6.13
N ALA A 71 5.83 2.25 5.04
CA ALA A 71 5.97 3.45 4.21
C ALA A 71 5.37 4.72 4.84
N PHE A 72 4.39 4.56 5.75
CA PHE A 72 3.70 5.67 6.42
C PHE A 72 3.79 5.54 7.95
N PRO A 73 5.01 5.65 8.53
CA PRO A 73 5.20 5.50 9.96
C PRO A 73 4.43 6.58 10.74
N GLY A 74 3.75 6.17 11.81
CA GLY A 74 2.96 7.08 12.66
C GLY A 74 1.58 7.46 12.10
N ILE A 75 1.25 7.04 10.88
CA ILE A 75 -0.09 7.19 10.31
C ILE A 75 -0.91 5.93 10.62
N GLU A 76 -2.18 6.13 10.99
CA GLU A 76 -3.11 5.02 11.18
C GLU A 76 -3.38 4.34 9.83
N VAL A 77 -3.12 3.03 9.75
CA VAL A 77 -3.44 2.22 8.58
C VAL A 77 -4.54 1.22 8.96
N ARG A 78 -5.64 1.24 8.22
CA ARG A 78 -6.76 0.29 8.35
C ARG A 78 -6.97 -0.50 7.08
N GLU A 79 -7.65 -1.62 7.21
CA GLU A 79 -8.07 -2.42 6.06
C GLU A 79 -9.59 -2.54 5.94
N ALA A 80 -10.07 -2.70 4.71
CA ALA A 80 -11.45 -3.05 4.40
C ALA A 80 -11.54 -3.99 3.20
N TRP A 81 -12.61 -4.80 3.15
CA TRP A 81 -12.80 -5.84 2.12
C TRP A 81 -14.09 -5.57 1.32
N THR A 82 -14.07 -5.73 0.01
CA THR A 82 -15.24 -5.42 -0.84
C THR A 82 -16.13 -6.62 -1.15
N SER A 83 -15.60 -7.84 -1.20
CA SER A 83 -16.37 -9.02 -1.59
C SER A 83 -17.28 -9.53 -0.47
N ARG A 84 -18.60 -9.31 -0.62
CA ARG A 84 -19.61 -9.76 0.34
C ARG A 84 -19.60 -11.27 0.57
N ILE A 85 -19.37 -12.06 -0.49
CA ILE A 85 -19.30 -13.53 -0.40
C ILE A 85 -18.10 -13.95 0.45
N ILE A 86 -16.94 -13.33 0.24
CA ILE A 86 -15.73 -13.63 1.02
C ILE A 86 -15.91 -13.18 2.47
N MET A 87 -16.40 -11.96 2.71
CA MET A 87 -16.66 -11.46 4.07
C MET A 87 -17.63 -12.37 4.84
N HIS A 88 -18.69 -12.86 4.17
CA HIS A 88 -19.62 -13.81 4.78
C HIS A 88 -18.92 -15.12 5.18
N ARG A 89 -18.10 -15.70 4.31
CA ARG A 89 -17.33 -16.93 4.60
C ARG A 89 -16.28 -16.72 5.69
N MET A 90 -15.69 -15.54 5.80
CA MET A 90 -14.76 -15.23 6.88
C MET A 90 -15.49 -15.07 8.21
N LYS A 91 -16.67 -14.43 8.20
CA LYS A 91 -17.53 -14.31 9.38
C LYS A 91 -17.95 -15.67 9.93
N THR A 92 -18.25 -16.65 9.08
CA THR A 92 -18.57 -18.02 9.54
C THR A 92 -17.38 -18.74 10.20
N ARG A 93 -16.15 -18.29 9.91
CA ARG A 93 -14.91 -18.73 10.56
C ARG A 93 -14.53 -17.88 11.79
N GLY A 94 -15.43 -16.98 12.24
CA GLY A 94 -15.19 -16.08 13.37
C GLY A 94 -14.31 -14.86 13.04
N LEU A 95 -13.94 -14.66 11.77
CA LEU A 95 -13.09 -13.55 11.32
C LEU A 95 -13.95 -12.48 10.66
N LYS A 96 -14.38 -11.47 11.43
CA LYS A 96 -15.12 -10.33 10.89
C LYS A 96 -14.17 -9.39 10.14
N ARG A 97 -14.50 -9.07 8.89
CA ARG A 97 -13.84 -8.03 8.08
C ARG A 97 -14.84 -6.91 7.82
N LEU A 98 -14.38 -5.66 7.84
CA LEU A 98 -15.21 -4.49 7.59
C LEU A 98 -15.32 -4.24 6.09
N SER A 99 -16.49 -3.78 5.67
CA SER A 99 -16.66 -3.15 4.36
C SER A 99 -16.04 -1.75 4.34
N PRO A 100 -15.75 -1.16 3.16
CA PRO A 100 -15.23 0.20 3.08
C PRO A 100 -16.13 1.23 3.76
N GLU A 101 -17.45 1.08 3.65
CA GLU A 101 -18.40 1.97 4.32
C GLU A 101 -18.29 1.89 5.85
N GLU A 102 -18.24 0.67 6.41
CA GLU A 102 -18.09 0.47 7.85
C GLU A 102 -16.74 1.01 8.35
N ALA A 103 -15.66 0.76 7.62
CA ALA A 103 -14.32 1.23 7.97
C ALA A 103 -14.23 2.77 7.95
N LEU A 104 -14.78 3.42 6.90
CA LEU A 104 -14.84 4.88 6.80
C LEU A 104 -15.72 5.49 7.89
N ARG A 105 -16.86 4.86 8.21
CA ARG A 105 -17.72 5.31 9.30
C ARG A 105 -16.99 5.24 10.64
N GLN A 106 -16.25 4.16 10.88
CA GLN A 106 -15.43 4.01 12.09
C GLN A 106 -14.32 5.07 12.14
N LEU A 107 -13.61 5.31 11.03
CA LEU A 107 -12.60 6.38 10.95
C LEU A 107 -13.21 7.75 11.28
N LYS A 108 -14.38 8.07 10.72
CA LYS A 108 -15.09 9.30 11.06
C LYS A 108 -15.44 9.39 12.55
N THR A 109 -15.92 8.29 13.14
CA THR A 109 -16.23 8.22 14.57
C THR A 109 -14.98 8.42 15.44
N ASP A 110 -13.83 7.89 14.99
CA ASP A 110 -12.55 8.00 15.68
C ASP A 110 -11.84 9.35 15.45
N GLY A 111 -12.54 10.31 14.83
CA GLY A 111 -12.09 11.69 14.65
C GLY A 111 -11.14 11.92 13.46
N TYR A 112 -11.05 10.97 12.52
CA TYR A 112 -10.27 11.17 11.30
C TYR A 112 -11.02 12.09 10.33
N THR A 113 -10.27 13.02 9.76
CA THR A 113 -10.75 14.08 8.86
C THR A 113 -10.34 13.86 7.40
N HIS A 114 -9.27 13.09 7.18
CA HIS A 114 -8.65 12.84 5.88
C HIS A 114 -8.33 11.35 5.73
#